data_AF-A0A9E2IJ31-F1
#
_entry.id   AF-A0A9E2IJ31-F1
#
_cell.length_a   1.000
_cell.length_b   1.000
_cell.length_c   1.000
_cell.angle_alpha   90.00
_cell.angle_beta   90.00
_cell.angle_gamma   90.00
#
_symmetry.space_group_name_H-M   'P 1'
#
loop_
_entity.id
_entity.type
_entity.pdbx_description
1 polymer ?
#
loop_
_entity_poly.entity_id
_entity_poly.type
_entity_poly.pdbx_seq_one_letter_code
_entity_poly.pdbx_strand_id
1 'polypeptide(L)'
;MLDTSFFLDAVKNKDEFIDFKKHCKKSQIILVTIDPVAWEFTRGTYGNELSDRLAVMDALVDQYLPINLVDISRDHVPFLIEKYQRIGSNVSIVDFLLGALARKHSNDLCILTKNPKDFPLSFFELKSHLLLNGENFLQAYGVYSFKQKSFKSSKTKREKDVVPF
;
A
#
# COMPACT_ATOMS: atom_id res chain seq x y z
N MET A 1 3.21 -1.82 -5.45
CA MET A 1 3.01 -0.55 -4.72
C MET A 1 3.91 -0.55 -3.51
N LEU A 2 4.77 0.46 -3.42
CA LEU A 2 5.76 0.63 -2.36
C LEU A 2 5.13 1.39 -1.19
N ASP A 3 5.30 0.85 0.02
CA ASP A 3 4.91 1.46 1.29
C ASP A 3 6.02 2.37 1.84
N THR A 4 5.69 3.26 2.77
CA THR A 4 6.62 4.14 3.50
C THR A 4 7.78 3.35 4.12
N SER A 5 7.49 2.17 4.68
CA SER A 5 8.50 1.28 5.27
C SER A 5 9.62 0.91 4.30
N PHE A 6 9.31 0.71 3.02
CA PHE A 6 10.29 0.40 1.98
C PHE A 6 11.26 1.57 1.74
N PHE A 7 10.74 2.79 1.66
CA PHE A 7 11.57 3.98 1.43
C PHE A 7 12.48 4.31 2.62
N LEU A 8 12.01 4.08 3.85
CA LEU A 8 12.80 4.27 5.06
C LEU A 8 14.05 3.39 5.10
N ASP A 9 13.98 2.18 4.56
CA ASP A 9 15.14 1.29 4.45
C ASP A 9 16.02 1.64 3.26
N ALA A 10 15.41 2.04 2.15
CA ALA A 10 16.11 2.42 0.93
C ALA A 10 17.06 3.60 1.15
N VAL A 11 16.70 4.57 1.98
CA VAL A 11 17.59 5.70 2.33
C VAL A 11 18.90 5.23 2.93
N LYS A 12 18.86 4.15 3.71
CA LYS A 12 20.03 3.61 4.42
C LYS A 12 20.87 2.68 3.55
N ASN A 13 20.27 2.07 2.52
CA ASN A 13 20.87 1.04 1.68
C ASN A 13 20.52 1.29 0.20
N LYS A 14 20.92 2.46 -0.33
CA LYS A 14 20.41 2.95 -1.62
C LYS A 14 20.76 2.01 -2.78
N ASP A 15 21.97 1.47 -2.80
CA ASP A 15 22.49 0.69 -3.91
C ASP A 15 21.75 -0.64 -4.08
N GLU A 16 21.48 -1.34 -2.98
CA GLU A 16 20.75 -2.60 -2.99
C GLU A 16 19.30 -2.43 -3.46
N PHE A 17 18.67 -1.32 -3.10
CA PHE A 17 17.31 -1.00 -3.53
C PHE A 17 17.25 -0.58 -5.00
N ILE A 18 18.29 0.12 -5.50
CA ILE A 18 18.45 0.42 -6.92
C ILE A 18 18.64 -0.89 -7.71
N ASP A 19 19.44 -1.82 -7.20
CA ASP A 19 19.61 -3.12 -7.84
C ASP A 19 18.31 -3.93 -7.82
N PHE A 20 17.55 -3.90 -6.73
CA PHE A 20 16.20 -4.45 -6.71
C PHE A 20 15.31 -3.83 -7.82
N LYS A 21 15.30 -2.50 -8.00
CA LYS A 21 14.55 -1.87 -9.10
C LYS A 21 14.98 -2.39 -10.47
N LYS A 22 16.28 -2.59 -10.70
CA LYS A 22 16.77 -3.18 -11.97
C LYS A 22 16.20 -4.58 -12.20
N HIS A 23 16.09 -5.41 -11.15
CA HIS A 23 15.49 -6.74 -11.24
C HIS A 23 13.99 -6.68 -11.53
N CYS A 24 13.26 -5.78 -10.87
CA CYS A 24 11.84 -5.51 -11.16
C CYS A 24 11.64 -5.10 -12.63
N LYS A 25 12.46 -4.16 -13.12
CA LYS A 25 12.41 -3.70 -14.51
C LYS A 25 12.67 -4.83 -15.51
N LYS A 26 13.66 -5.69 -15.26
CA LYS A 26 13.93 -6.89 -16.11
C LYS A 26 12.75 -7.86 -16.13
N SER A 27 12.01 -7.93 -15.04
CA SER A 27 10.84 -8.81 -14.88
C SER A 27 9.53 -8.14 -15.30
N GLN A 28 9.59 -6.96 -15.94
CA GLN A 28 8.43 -6.16 -16.33
C GLN A 28 7.49 -5.80 -15.17
N ILE A 29 8.02 -5.73 -13.95
CA ILE A 29 7.31 -5.26 -12.76
C ILE A 29 7.46 -3.73 -12.69
N ILE A 30 6.32 -3.05 -12.59
CA ILE A 30 6.28 -1.59 -12.44
C ILE A 30 6.20 -1.26 -10.95
N LEU A 31 7.20 -0.52 -10.45
CA LEU A 31 7.22 -0.03 -9.08
C LEU A 31 6.44 1.27 -8.99
N VAL A 32 5.34 1.22 -8.26
CA VAL A 32 4.43 2.35 -8.10
C VAL A 32 4.34 2.79 -6.65
N THR A 33 4.03 4.07 -6.42
CA THR A 33 3.62 4.58 -5.10
C THR A 33 2.50 5.59 -5.25
N ILE A 34 2.13 6.27 -4.17
CA ILE A 34 1.12 7.33 -4.14
C ILE A 34 1.64 8.55 -3.39
N ASP A 35 1.09 9.73 -3.67
CA ASP A 35 1.51 10.98 -3.02
C ASP A 35 1.42 10.93 -1.49
N PRO A 36 0.37 10.33 -0.86
CA PRO A 36 0.33 10.22 0.60
C PRO A 36 1.49 9.43 1.23
N VAL A 37 2.01 8.41 0.54
CA VAL A 37 3.23 7.69 0.97
C VAL A 37 4.45 8.60 0.87
N ALA A 38 4.56 9.37 -0.22
CA ALA A 38 5.63 10.36 -0.35
C ALA A 38 5.59 11.39 0.78
N TRP A 39 4.41 11.93 1.06
CA TRP A 39 4.22 12.90 2.14
C TRP A 39 4.58 12.33 3.50
N GLU A 40 4.14 11.10 3.81
CA GLU A 40 4.49 10.44 5.07
C GLU A 40 6.00 10.21 5.18
N PHE A 41 6.62 9.75 4.09
CA PHE A 41 8.05 9.52 4.02
C PHE A 41 8.88 10.81 4.13
N THR A 42 8.41 11.96 3.62
CA THR A 42 9.15 13.22 3.71
C THR A 42 8.76 14.09 4.90
N ARG A 43 7.68 13.76 5.61
CA ARG A 43 7.17 14.57 6.74
C ARG A 43 8.23 14.73 7.83
N GLY A 44 8.45 15.97 8.25
CA GLY A 44 9.38 16.31 9.33
C GLY A 44 10.84 16.44 8.89
N THR A 45 11.13 16.26 7.59
CA THR A 45 12.47 16.49 7.03
C THR A 45 12.62 17.89 6.46
N TYR A 46 13.87 18.37 6.38
CA TYR A 46 14.20 19.69 5.86
C TYR A 46 15.60 19.71 5.25
N GLY A 47 15.89 20.71 4.41
CA GLY A 47 17.20 20.90 3.79
C GLY A 47 17.67 19.67 3.00
N ASN A 48 18.92 19.25 3.24
CA ASN A 48 19.55 18.14 2.52
C ASN A 48 18.82 16.81 2.75
N GLU A 49 18.25 16.58 3.95
CA GLU A 49 17.54 15.34 4.24
C GLU A 49 16.30 15.18 3.36
N LEU A 50 15.55 16.27 3.14
CA LEU A 50 14.40 16.26 2.25
C LEU A 50 14.83 15.93 0.81
N SER A 51 15.88 16.60 0.32
CA SER A 51 16.43 16.37 -1.03
C SER A 51 16.90 14.92 -1.21
N ASP A 52 17.58 14.35 -0.22
CA ASP A 52 18.04 12.96 -0.25
C ASP A 52 16.88 11.96 -0.31
N ARG A 53 15.81 12.22 0.45
CA ARG A 53 14.61 11.39 0.44
C ARG A 53 13.90 11.45 -0.91
N LEU A 54 13.70 12.64 -1.45
CA LEU A 54 13.09 12.81 -2.78
C LEU A 54 13.91 12.13 -3.88
N ALA A 55 15.24 12.27 -3.86
CA ALA A 55 16.13 11.59 -4.80
C ALA A 55 16.01 10.05 -4.74
N VAL A 56 15.84 9.48 -3.55
CA VAL A 56 15.58 8.03 -3.38
C VAL A 56 14.23 7.64 -3.98
N MET A 57 13.18 8.45 -3.79
CA MET A 57 11.88 8.17 -4.40
C MET A 57 11.96 8.21 -5.92
N ASP A 58 12.57 9.24 -6.49
CA ASP A 58 12.73 9.39 -7.94
C ASP A 58 13.58 8.25 -8.54
N ALA A 59 14.60 7.80 -7.81
CA ALA A 59 15.40 6.67 -8.22
C ALA A 59 14.62 5.35 -8.21
N LEU A 60 13.67 5.15 -7.29
CA LEU A 60 13.00 3.86 -7.07
C LEU A 60 11.62 3.73 -7.71
N VAL A 61 10.86 4.81 -7.78
CA VAL A 61 9.48 4.82 -8.30
C VAL A 61 9.50 4.94 -9.82
N ASP A 62 8.69 4.13 -10.51
CA ASP A 62 8.48 4.25 -11.95
C ASP A 62 7.31 5.20 -12.25
N GLN A 63 6.26 5.16 -11.43
CA GLN A 63 5.10 6.06 -11.56
C GLN A 63 4.35 6.25 -10.24
N TYR A 64 3.71 7.41 -10.10
CA TYR A 64 2.75 7.69 -9.05
C TYR A 64 1.35 7.31 -9.52
N LEU A 65 0.65 6.47 -8.75
CA LEU A 65 -0.73 6.14 -9.05
C LEU A 65 -1.65 7.29 -8.63
N PRO A 66 -2.49 7.81 -9.54
CA PRO A 66 -3.40 8.87 -9.20
C PRO A 66 -4.48 8.37 -8.23
N ILE A 67 -4.68 9.12 -7.15
CA ILE A 67 -5.75 8.87 -6.18
C ILE A 67 -6.93 9.76 -6.51
N ASN A 68 -7.99 9.18 -7.07
CA ASN A 68 -9.29 9.84 -7.10
C ASN A 68 -9.99 9.59 -5.75
N LEU A 69 -9.89 10.57 -4.85
CA LEU A 69 -10.48 10.46 -3.51
C LEU A 69 -11.98 10.26 -3.55
N VAL A 70 -12.71 10.81 -4.53
CA VAL A 70 -14.17 10.65 -4.63
C VAL A 70 -14.53 9.20 -4.93
N ASP A 71 -13.81 8.58 -5.85
CA ASP A 71 -14.01 7.18 -6.24
C ASP A 71 -13.64 6.23 -5.09
N ILE A 72 -12.45 6.43 -4.51
CA ILE A 72 -11.94 5.61 -3.40
C ILE A 72 -12.80 5.74 -2.14
N SER A 73 -13.25 6.95 -1.79
CA SER A 73 -14.05 7.20 -0.58
C SER A 73 -15.47 6.68 -0.64
N ARG A 74 -16.05 6.50 -1.85
CA ARG A 74 -17.42 5.98 -2.00
C ARG A 74 -17.47 4.47 -1.91
N ASP A 75 -16.59 3.79 -2.63
CA ASP A 75 -16.75 2.34 -2.84
C ASP A 75 -15.71 1.51 -2.08
N HIS A 76 -14.50 2.05 -1.86
CA HIS A 76 -13.37 1.29 -1.33
C HIS A 76 -13.15 1.48 0.16
N VAL A 77 -13.09 2.72 0.62
CA VAL A 77 -12.84 3.07 2.03
C VAL A 77 -13.95 2.56 2.96
N PRO A 78 -15.26 2.74 2.70
CA PRO A 78 -16.30 2.31 3.63
C PRO A 78 -16.30 0.80 3.85
N PHE A 79 -16.07 0.04 2.78
CA PHE A 79 -15.88 -1.40 2.87
C PHE A 79 -14.69 -1.77 3.74
N LEU A 80 -13.54 -1.12 3.56
CA LEU A 80 -12.37 -1.41 4.39
C LEU A 80 -12.67 -1.06 5.84
N ILE A 81 -13.24 0.10 6.14
CA ILE A 81 -13.65 0.46 7.51
C ILE A 81 -14.54 -0.64 8.13
N GLU A 82 -15.51 -1.15 7.37
CA GLU A 82 -16.39 -2.25 7.82
C GLU A 82 -15.61 -3.55 8.08
N LYS A 83 -14.61 -3.89 7.26
CA LYS A 83 -13.82 -5.13 7.42
C LYS A 83 -12.71 -5.04 8.44
N TYR A 84 -12.07 -3.88 8.57
CA TYR A 84 -11.07 -3.64 9.59
C TYR A 84 -11.68 -3.60 10.99
N GLN A 85 -12.95 -3.16 11.14
CA GLN A 85 -13.65 -3.09 12.42
C GLN A 85 -12.77 -2.45 13.51
N ARG A 86 -12.70 -3.07 14.70
CA ARG A 86 -11.85 -2.61 15.82
C ARG A 86 -10.36 -2.67 15.51
N ILE A 87 -9.92 -3.51 14.57
CA ILE A 87 -8.50 -3.59 14.18
C ILE A 87 -8.09 -2.32 13.41
N GLY A 88 -9.05 -1.67 12.74
CA GLY A 88 -8.83 -0.46 11.96
C GLY A 88 -8.48 0.79 12.74
N SER A 89 -8.67 0.82 14.07
CA SER A 89 -8.40 2.03 14.86
C SER A 89 -6.93 2.45 14.85
N ASN A 90 -6.03 1.51 14.57
CA ASN A 90 -4.59 1.73 14.58
C ASN A 90 -3.99 1.80 13.17
N VAL A 91 -4.81 1.61 12.13
CA VAL A 91 -4.36 1.60 10.73
C VAL A 91 -4.27 3.03 10.25
N SER A 92 -3.12 3.41 9.69
CA SER A 92 -2.93 4.78 9.22
C SER A 92 -3.84 5.08 8.04
N ILE A 93 -4.13 6.36 7.80
CA ILE A 93 -4.88 6.77 6.60
C ILE A 93 -4.15 6.36 5.32
N VAL A 94 -2.81 6.36 5.33
CA VAL A 94 -1.99 5.96 4.18
C VAL A 94 -2.20 4.48 3.89
N ASP A 95 -2.15 3.63 4.92
CA ASP A 95 -2.41 2.19 4.79
C ASP A 95 -3.83 1.89 4.30
N PHE A 96 -4.82 2.67 4.77
CA PHE A 96 -6.19 2.61 4.25
C PHE A 96 -6.27 2.91 2.75
N LEU A 97 -5.56 3.95 2.29
CA LEU A 97 -5.51 4.32 0.87
C LEU A 97 -4.78 3.27 0.03
N LEU A 98 -3.67 2.71 0.53
CA LEU A 98 -2.96 1.60 -0.09
C LEU A 98 -3.88 0.38 -0.22
N GLY A 99 -4.59 0.02 0.85
CA GLY A 99 -5.54 -1.07 0.82
C GLY A 99 -6.70 -0.83 -0.14
N ALA A 100 -7.20 0.41 -0.21
CA ALA A 100 -8.30 0.78 -1.11
C ALA A 100 -7.90 0.66 -2.58
N LEU A 101 -6.70 1.12 -2.92
CA LEU A 101 -6.13 0.98 -4.26
C LEU A 101 -5.87 -0.49 -4.62
N ALA A 102 -5.32 -1.28 -3.69
CA ALA A 102 -5.14 -2.71 -3.92
C ALA A 102 -6.47 -3.42 -4.16
N ARG A 103 -7.56 -2.99 -3.51
CA ARG A 103 -8.90 -3.49 -3.81
C ARG A 103 -9.38 -3.06 -5.20
N LYS A 104 -9.23 -1.76 -5.53
CA LYS A 104 -9.62 -1.22 -6.84
C LYS A 104 -8.90 -1.93 -8.00
N HIS A 105 -7.62 -2.22 -7.81
CA HIS A 105 -6.74 -2.85 -8.81
C HIS A 105 -6.38 -4.29 -8.43
N SER A 106 -7.34 -5.05 -7.89
CA SER A 106 -7.11 -6.37 -7.29
C SER A 106 -6.54 -7.47 -8.20
N ASN A 107 -6.49 -7.27 -9.51
CA ASN A 107 -5.83 -8.19 -10.44
C ASN A 107 -4.33 -7.90 -10.60
N ASP A 108 -3.95 -6.63 -10.53
CA ASP A 108 -2.67 -6.15 -11.09
C ASP A 108 -1.80 -5.43 -10.06
N LEU A 109 -2.34 -5.17 -8.86
CA LEU A 109 -1.66 -4.40 -7.83
C LEU A 109 -1.39 -5.22 -6.57
N CYS A 110 -0.10 -5.36 -6.25
CA CYS A 110 0.37 -5.86 -4.97
C CYS A 110 0.98 -4.73 -4.13
N ILE A 111 0.85 -4.84 -2.81
CA ILE A 111 1.47 -3.99 -1.80
C ILE A 111 2.73 -4.69 -1.30
N LEU A 112 3.83 -3.95 -1.23
CA LEU A 112 5.09 -4.39 -0.64
C LEU A 112 5.30 -3.63 0.67
N THR A 113 5.26 -4.34 1.81
CA THR A 113 5.34 -3.71 3.15
C THR A 113 6.05 -4.59 4.16
N LYS A 114 6.59 -3.97 5.21
CA LYS A 114 7.08 -4.65 6.42
C LYS A 114 6.03 -4.86 7.50
N ASN A 115 4.86 -4.24 7.36
CA ASN A 115 3.85 -4.20 8.41
C ASN A 115 2.65 -5.11 8.03
N PRO A 116 2.76 -6.43 8.26
CA PRO A 116 1.70 -7.37 7.88
C PRO A 116 0.38 -7.15 8.64
N LYS A 117 0.44 -6.47 9.79
CA LYS A 117 -0.72 -6.19 10.65
C LYS A 117 -1.68 -5.19 10.00
N ASP A 118 -1.15 -4.31 9.14
CA ASP A 118 -1.94 -3.29 8.46
C ASP A 118 -2.73 -3.86 7.29
N PHE A 119 -2.47 -5.11 6.87
CA PHE A 119 -3.16 -5.77 5.76
C PHE A 119 -3.69 -7.15 6.16
N PRO A 120 -4.84 -7.21 6.87
CA PRO A 120 -5.37 -8.44 7.44
C PRO A 120 -5.64 -9.53 6.39
N LEU A 121 -5.16 -10.74 6.67
CA LEU A 121 -5.31 -11.90 5.79
C LEU A 121 -6.77 -12.38 5.60
N SER A 122 -7.74 -11.81 6.31
CA SER A 122 -9.17 -12.09 6.08
C SER A 122 -9.65 -11.55 4.73
N PHE A 123 -9.07 -10.45 4.24
CA PHE A 123 -9.40 -9.84 2.93
C PHE A 123 -8.18 -9.48 2.08
N PHE A 124 -6.97 -9.64 2.61
CA PHE A 124 -5.74 -9.70 1.84
C PHE A 124 -5.21 -11.12 1.72
N GLU A 125 -4.36 -11.34 0.72
CA GLU A 125 -3.64 -12.58 0.48
C GLU A 125 -2.14 -12.25 0.37
N LEU A 126 -1.34 -12.92 1.19
CA LEU A 126 0.11 -12.91 1.08
C LEU A 126 0.52 -13.78 -0.12
N LYS A 127 1.03 -13.15 -1.16
CA LYS A 127 1.45 -13.81 -2.41
C LYS A 127 2.86 -14.37 -2.32
N SER A 128 3.76 -13.64 -1.70
CA SER A 128 5.15 -14.05 -1.51
C SER A 128 5.82 -13.22 -0.43
N HIS A 129 7.03 -13.61 -0.07
CA HIS A 129 7.95 -12.78 0.70
C HIS A 129 9.05 -12.29 -0.24
N LEU A 130 9.46 -11.04 -0.07
CA LEU A 130 10.66 -10.49 -0.68
C LEU A 130 11.72 -10.35 0.41
N LEU A 131 12.87 -10.97 0.20
CA LEU A 131 14.04 -10.79 1.04
C LEU A 131 15.05 -9.96 0.26
N LEU A 132 15.42 -8.80 0.80
CA LEU A 132 16.53 -7.99 0.32
C LEU A 132 17.70 -8.14 1.27
N ASN A 133 18.81 -8.66 0.76
CA ASN A 133 20.04 -8.88 1.50
C ASN A 133 21.15 -7.99 0.94
N GLY A 134 21.89 -7.35 1.84
CA GLY A 134 23.14 -6.66 1.55
C GLY A 134 24.25 -7.17 2.47
N GLU A 135 25.43 -6.57 2.37
CA GLU A 135 26.60 -6.98 3.17
C GLU A 135 26.34 -6.91 4.68
N ASN A 136 25.57 -5.90 5.12
CA ASN A 136 25.31 -5.63 6.54
C ASN A 136 23.82 -5.48 6.89
N PHE A 137 22.91 -5.95 6.04
CA PHE A 137 21.48 -5.91 6.35
C PHE A 137 20.68 -7.04 5.70
N LEU A 138 19.56 -7.37 6.34
CA LEU A 138 18.53 -8.26 5.81
C LEU A 138 17.17 -7.59 6.07
N GLN A 139 16.47 -7.22 4.99
CA GLN A 139 15.09 -6.74 5.07
C GLN A 139 14.12 -7.78 4.49
N ALA A 140 13.04 -8.04 5.22
CA ALA A 140 11.97 -8.91 4.79
C ALA A 140 10.68 -8.09 4.58
N TYR A 141 10.07 -8.25 3.42
CA TYR A 141 8.79 -7.63 3.06
C TYR A 141 7.79 -8.72 2.70
N GLY A 142 6.53 -8.49 3.05
CA GLY A 142 5.42 -9.26 2.50
C GLY A 142 4.89 -8.61 1.23
N VAL A 143 4.55 -9.44 0.24
CA VAL A 143 3.87 -9.03 -0.99
C VAL A 143 2.40 -9.41 -0.85
N TYR A 144 1.55 -8.41 -0.66
CA TYR A 144 0.11 -8.59 -0.40
C TYR A 144 -0.72 -8.19 -1.62
N SER A 145 -1.78 -8.94 -1.88
CA SER A 145 -2.80 -8.56 -2.86
C SER A 145 -4.18 -8.61 -2.21
N PHE A 146 -5.14 -7.89 -2.78
CA PHE A 146 -6.52 -7.95 -2.28
C PHE A 146 -7.23 -9.22 -2.75
N LYS A 147 -7.94 -9.92 -1.86
CA LYS A 147 -8.68 -11.14 -2.20
C LYS A 147 -9.91 -10.82 -3.04
N GLN A 148 -9.97 -11.34 -4.27
CA GLN A 148 -11.14 -11.18 -5.14
C GLN A 148 -12.35 -12.02 -4.69
N LYS A 149 -12.10 -13.18 -4.07
CA LYS A 149 -13.13 -14.15 -3.70
C LYS A 149 -13.43 -14.10 -2.21
N SER A 150 -14.42 -13.31 -1.80
CA SER A 150 -15.16 -13.58 -0.54
C SER A 150 -16.34 -12.66 -0.24
N PHE A 151 -16.58 -11.58 -0.99
CA PHE A 151 -17.65 -10.64 -0.63
C PHE A 151 -18.80 -10.70 -1.64
N LYS A 152 -19.52 -11.83 -1.66
CA LYS A 152 -20.92 -11.78 -2.12
C LYS A 152 -21.62 -10.81 -1.18
N SER A 153 -22.02 -9.66 -1.69
CA SER A 153 -22.84 -8.71 -0.97
C SER A 153 -24.03 -9.46 -0.37
N SER A 154 -24.05 -9.62 0.95
CA SER A 154 -25.32 -9.71 1.64
C SER A 154 -26.03 -8.39 1.35
N LYS A 155 -26.77 -8.33 0.24
CA LYS A 155 -27.82 -7.33 0.06
C LYS A 155 -28.79 -7.55 1.21
N THR A 156 -28.52 -6.91 2.33
CA THR A 156 -29.46 -6.81 3.42
C THR A 156 -30.70 -6.14 2.83
N LYS A 157 -31.81 -6.88 2.81
CA LYS A 157 -33.15 -6.31 2.66
C LYS A 157 -33.28 -5.15 3.64
N ARG A 158 -33.07 -3.93 3.18
CA ARG A 158 -33.57 -2.70 3.81
C ARG A 158 -34.49 -2.03 2.79
N GLU A 159 -35.56 -2.73 2.46
CA GLU A 159 -36.73 -2.13 1.84
C GLU A 159 -37.94 -2.64 2.61
N LYS A 160 -38.79 -1.68 3.01
CA LYS A 160 -40.04 -1.80 3.76
C LYS A 160 -39.90 -1.83 5.28
N ASP A 161 -39.59 -0.66 5.83
CA ASP A 161 -40.25 -0.13 7.04
C ASP A 161 -40.16 1.40 6.99
N VAL A 162 -40.84 1.99 5.99
CA VAL A 162 -41.26 3.39 6.06
C VAL A 162 -42.61 3.36 6.77
N VAL A 163 -42.61 3.65 8.07
CA VAL A 163 -43.85 3.95 8.79
C VAL A 163 -44.20 5.39 8.42
N PRO A 164 -45.37 5.65 7.81
CA PRO A 164 -45.80 7.02 7.55
C PRO A 164 -46.20 7.66 8.89
N PHE A 165 -45.53 8.77 9.22
CA PHE A 165 -46.08 9.82 10.08
C PHE A 165 -45.85 11.16 9.39
#